data_AF-A0A2N5G4U2-F1
#
_entry.id   AF-A0A2N5G4U2-F1
#
_cell.length_a   1.000
_cell.length_b   1.000
_cell.length_c   1.000
_cell.angle_alpha   90.00
_cell.angle_beta   90.00
_cell.angle_gamma   90.00
#
_symmetry.space_group_name_H-M   'P 1'
#
loop_
_entity.id
_entity.type
_entity.pdbx_description
1 polymer ?
#
loop_
_entity_poly.entity_id
_entity_poly.type
_entity_poly.pdbx_seq_one_letter_code
_entity_poly.pdbx_strand_id
1 'polypeptide(L)'
;MIESGTGNNKIIDKITWVQRATYIRGEGQIRIKLSDDLAQYLLSLKSYTKYRLMNVLKLKSEYSWRIYELLKEYEWRLQPVIVGERRWKTSRIFKVDEIRRLLNIPDDKYKLMKHFRESVLDKAKKELEEKTDIIFDYESP
;
A
#
# COMPACT_ATOMS: atom_id res chain seq x y z
N MET A 1 -14.70 -2.49 -3.54
CA MET A 1 -15.42 -3.26 -4.57
C MET A 1 -15.17 -4.71 -4.26
N ILE A 2 -16.23 -5.50 -4.16
CA ILE A 2 -16.13 -6.92 -3.86
C ILE A 2 -16.85 -7.63 -5.00
N GLU A 3 -16.14 -8.49 -5.70
CA GLU A 3 -16.67 -9.27 -6.81
C GLU A 3 -16.97 -10.68 -6.31
N SER A 4 -18.22 -11.13 -6.44
CA SER A 4 -18.56 -12.54 -6.26
C SER A 4 -19.67 -12.93 -7.25
N GLY A 5 -19.47 -14.05 -7.95
CA GLY A 5 -20.42 -14.59 -8.94
C GLY A 5 -19.75 -15.53 -9.96
N THR A 6 -20.34 -16.71 -10.16
CA THR A 6 -20.03 -17.63 -11.27
C THR A 6 -20.93 -17.32 -12.47
N GLY A 7 -20.32 -16.86 -13.57
CA GLY A 7 -20.95 -16.74 -14.90
C GLY A 7 -21.85 -15.51 -15.10
N ASN A 8 -21.49 -14.65 -16.06
CA ASN A 8 -22.15 -13.47 -16.66
C ASN A 8 -22.92 -12.44 -15.79
N ASN A 9 -23.21 -12.71 -14.52
CA ASN A 9 -23.78 -11.77 -13.57
C ASN A 9 -22.70 -11.36 -12.56
N LYS A 10 -21.99 -10.27 -12.86
CA LYS A 10 -21.09 -9.62 -11.88
C LYS A 10 -21.95 -8.88 -10.87
N ILE A 11 -22.03 -9.40 -9.64
CA ILE A 11 -22.53 -8.65 -8.49
C ILE A 11 -21.39 -7.77 -7.98
N ILE A 12 -21.62 -6.46 -7.93
CA ILE A 12 -20.64 -5.46 -7.48
C ILE A 12 -21.17 -4.78 -6.23
N ASP A 13 -20.63 -5.15 -5.08
CA ASP A 13 -20.96 -4.49 -3.82
C ASP A 13 -20.09 -3.25 -3.59
N LYS A 14 -20.76 -2.11 -3.38
CA LYS A 14 -20.16 -0.84 -2.99
C LYS A 14 -20.44 -0.60 -1.51
N ILE A 15 -19.39 -0.73 -0.70
CA ILE A 15 -19.44 -0.52 0.75
C ILE A 15 -18.81 0.83 1.08
N THR A 16 -19.48 1.60 1.94
CA THR A 16 -18.95 2.86 2.48
C THR A 16 -18.04 2.61 3.67
N TRP A 17 -16.98 3.40 3.84
CA TRP A 17 -16.06 3.25 4.97
C TRP A 17 -16.66 3.72 6.31
N VAL A 18 -17.27 4.90 6.31
CA VAL A 18 -17.76 5.58 7.50
C VAL A 18 -19.28 5.58 7.48
N GLN A 19 -19.89 4.90 8.45
CA GLN A 19 -21.34 4.92 8.63
C GLN A 19 -21.76 6.15 9.44
N ARG A 20 -20.91 6.59 10.38
CA ARG A 20 -21.17 7.80 11.18
C ARG A 20 -19.86 8.45 11.62
N ALA A 21 -19.76 9.77 11.47
CA ALA A 21 -18.73 10.58 12.09
C ALA A 21 -19.40 11.59 13.04
N THR A 22 -18.87 11.74 14.25
CA THR A 22 -19.41 12.64 15.26
C THR A 22 -18.26 13.46 15.86
N TYR A 23 -18.33 14.77 15.73
CA TYR A 23 -17.39 15.67 16.39
C TYR A 23 -17.94 16.06 17.77
N ILE A 24 -17.15 15.83 18.81
CA ILE A 24 -17.51 16.21 20.18
C ILE A 24 -17.02 17.65 20.38
N ARG A 25 -17.97 18.59 20.26
CA ARG A 25 -17.67 20.03 20.33
C ARG A 25 -17.02 20.39 21.66
N GLY A 26 -15.97 21.20 21.60
CA GLY A 26 -15.25 21.68 22.78
C GLY A 26 -14.17 20.72 23.30
N GLU A 27 -14.14 19.46 22.86
CA GLU A 27 -13.19 18.46 23.35
C GLU A 27 -12.07 18.13 22.35
N GLY A 28 -12.17 18.61 21.11
CA GLY A 28 -11.20 18.28 20.05
C GLY A 28 -11.23 16.79 19.63
N GLN A 29 -12.28 16.05 20.01
CA GLN A 29 -12.40 14.62 19.74
C GLN A 29 -13.36 14.32 18.59
N ILE A 30 -13.01 13.30 17.80
CA ILE A 30 -13.86 12.76 16.73
C ILE A 30 -14.15 11.29 17.03
N ARG A 31 -15.42 10.92 16.98
CA ARG A 31 -15.88 9.53 17.05
C ARG A 31 -16.27 9.07 15.66
N ILE A 32 -15.64 8.00 15.17
CA ILE A 32 -15.94 7.39 13.87
C ILE A 32 -16.54 6.01 14.11
N LYS A 33 -17.71 5.73 13.53
CA LYS A 33 -18.27 4.39 13.38
C LYS A 33 -18.00 3.91 11.95
N LEU A 34 -17.17 2.87 11.82
CA LEU A 34 -16.97 2.18 10.55
C LEU A 34 -18.25 1.45 10.14
N SER A 35 -18.42 1.19 8.84
CA SER A 35 -19.58 0.42 8.37
C SER A 35 -19.63 -0.97 8.98
N ASP A 36 -20.83 -1.37 9.39
CA ASP A 36 -21.09 -2.71 9.92
C ASP A 36 -20.73 -3.78 8.86
N ASP A 37 -20.90 -3.48 7.57
CA ASP A 37 -20.53 -4.35 6.45
C ASP A 37 -19.01 -4.56 6.31
N LEU A 38 -18.19 -3.67 6.87
CA LEU A 38 -16.73 -3.82 6.90
C LEU A 38 -16.28 -4.80 7.98
N ALA A 39 -17.11 -5.09 8.99
CA ALA A 39 -16.71 -5.89 10.14
C ALA A 39 -16.21 -7.28 9.72
N GLN A 40 -16.89 -7.94 8.77
CA GLN A 40 -16.47 -9.24 8.25
C GLN A 40 -15.09 -9.22 7.58
N TYR A 41 -14.69 -8.11 6.97
CA TYR A 41 -13.39 -8.00 6.28
C TYR A 41 -12.25 -7.59 7.21
N LEU A 42 -12.55 -6.96 8.33
CA LEU A 42 -11.56 -6.48 9.30
C LEU A 42 -11.32 -7.49 10.44
N LEU A 43 -12.35 -8.23 10.86
CA LEU A 43 -12.28 -9.09 12.05
C LEU A 43 -11.81 -10.52 11.74
N SER A 44 -12.09 -11.05 10.55
CA SER A 44 -11.75 -12.45 10.21
C SER A 44 -10.45 -12.58 9.39
N LEU A 45 -9.48 -11.69 9.59
CA LEU A 45 -8.20 -11.72 8.87
C LEU A 45 -7.31 -12.86 9.39
N LYS A 46 -7.15 -13.92 8.58
CA LYS A 46 -6.22 -15.03 8.89
C LYS A 46 -4.75 -14.62 8.81
N SER A 47 -4.43 -13.71 7.90
CA SER A 47 -3.09 -13.14 7.70
C SER A 47 -3.25 -11.66 7.36
N TYR A 48 -2.36 -10.83 7.91
CA TYR A 48 -2.40 -9.39 7.74
C TYR A 48 -0.99 -8.81 7.83
N THR A 49 -0.75 -7.74 7.08
CA THR A 49 0.54 -7.04 7.10
C THR A 49 0.64 -6.21 8.37
N LYS A 50 1.65 -6.51 9.20
CA LYS A 50 1.95 -5.73 10.41
C LYS A 50 3.07 -4.74 10.11
N TYR A 51 2.82 -3.46 10.34
CA TYR A 51 3.84 -2.43 10.32
C TYR A 51 3.55 -1.35 11.35
N ARG A 52 4.56 -0.53 11.67
CA ARG A 52 4.42 0.54 12.66
C ARG A 52 3.73 1.73 12.01
N LEU A 53 2.56 2.11 12.53
CA LEU A 53 1.80 3.27 12.05
C LEU A 53 2.66 4.55 12.01
N MET A 54 3.54 4.73 13.00
CA MET A 54 4.45 5.87 13.07
C MET A 54 5.40 6.01 11.87
N ASN A 55 5.69 4.93 11.14
CA ASN A 55 6.52 5.00 9.95
C ASN A 55 5.72 5.55 8.78
N VAL A 56 4.48 5.09 8.62
CA VAL A 56 3.57 5.56 7.57
C VAL A 56 3.15 7.01 7.77
N LEU A 57 2.85 7.44 9.00
CA LEU A 57 2.42 8.81 9.30
C LEU A 57 3.47 9.88 8.94
N LYS A 58 4.75 9.51 8.80
CA LYS A 58 5.83 10.43 8.43
C LYS A 58 5.97 10.61 6.90
N LEU A 59 5.38 9.70 6.12
CA LEU A 59 5.45 9.72 4.67
C LEU A 59 4.48 10.76 4.12
N LYS A 60 4.97 11.62 3.23
CA LYS A 60 4.18 12.69 2.60
C LYS A 60 3.63 12.26 1.24
N SER A 61 4.26 11.31 0.58
CA SER A 61 3.85 10.82 -0.73
C SER A 61 2.91 9.61 -0.61
N GLU A 62 1.77 9.69 -1.29
CA GLU A 62 0.83 8.57 -1.41
C GLU A 62 1.47 7.34 -2.06
N TYR A 63 2.50 7.50 -2.89
CA TYR A 63 3.21 6.36 -3.45
C TYR A 63 4.22 5.77 -2.49
N SER A 64 4.84 6.60 -1.63
CA SER A 64 5.81 6.11 -0.65
C SER A 64 5.14 5.22 0.37
N TRP A 65 3.98 5.59 0.91
CA TRP A 65 3.30 4.72 1.88
C TRP A 65 2.81 3.42 1.23
N ARG A 66 2.27 3.44 0.01
CA ARG A 66 1.88 2.21 -0.70
C ARG A 66 3.08 1.30 -0.98
N ILE A 67 4.21 1.85 -1.42
CA ILE A 67 5.43 1.08 -1.63
C ILE A 67 5.92 0.47 -0.32
N TYR A 68 5.91 1.25 0.77
CA TYR A 68 6.23 0.75 2.11
C TYR A 68 5.35 -0.45 2.49
N GLU A 69 4.04 -0.35 2.30
CA GLU A 69 3.11 -1.45 2.57
C GLU A 69 3.43 -2.71 1.76
N LEU A 70 3.65 -2.57 0.44
CA LEU A 70 3.99 -3.69 -0.45
C LEU A 70 5.30 -4.38 -0.05
N LEU A 71 6.29 -3.61 0.39
CA LEU A 71 7.56 -4.15 0.86
C LEU A 71 7.41 -4.89 2.19
N LYS A 72 6.67 -4.31 3.15
CA LYS A 72 6.41 -4.96 4.46
C LYS A 72 5.54 -6.21 4.33
N GLU A 73 4.61 -6.23 3.37
CA GLU A 73 3.80 -7.41 3.03
C GLU A 73 4.68 -8.60 2.63
N TYR A 74 5.81 -8.34 1.96
CA TYR A 74 6.70 -9.38 1.46
C TYR A 74 7.85 -9.73 2.42
N GLU A 75 8.10 -8.88 3.41
CA GLU A 75 9.24 -8.98 4.34
C GLU A 75 9.32 -10.33 5.08
N TRP A 76 8.17 -10.92 5.42
CA TRP A 76 8.08 -12.17 6.21
C TRP A 76 8.58 -13.41 5.46
N ARG A 77 8.72 -13.35 4.13
CA ARG A 77 9.16 -14.51 3.33
C ARG A 77 10.61 -14.88 3.56
N LEU A 78 11.43 -13.97 4.09
CA LEU A 78 12.83 -14.20 4.49
C LEU A 78 13.65 -14.97 3.43
N GLN A 79 13.56 -14.53 2.17
CA GLN A 79 14.33 -15.10 1.05
C GLN A 79 15.49 -14.17 0.71
N PRO A 80 16.64 -14.27 1.41
CA PRO A 80 17.73 -13.32 1.23
C PRO A 80 18.30 -13.40 -0.18
N VAL A 81 18.58 -12.23 -0.76
CA VAL A 81 19.19 -12.10 -2.09
C VAL A 81 20.43 -11.23 -1.97
N ILE A 82 21.51 -11.63 -2.66
CA ILE A 82 22.75 -10.85 -2.73
C ILE A 82 22.77 -10.15 -4.09
N VAL A 83 22.89 -8.83 -4.08
CA VAL A 83 23.01 -8.00 -5.29
C VAL A 83 24.23 -7.11 -5.11
N GLY A 84 25.25 -7.32 -5.94
CA GLY A 84 26.57 -6.75 -5.72
C GLY A 84 27.13 -7.17 -4.35
N GLU A 85 27.58 -6.20 -3.56
CA GLU A 85 28.13 -6.43 -2.21
C GLU A 85 27.05 -6.38 -1.10
N ARG A 86 25.79 -6.08 -1.43
CA ARG A 86 24.70 -5.93 -0.46
C ARG A 86 23.85 -7.19 -0.36
N ARG A 87 23.53 -7.55 0.89
CA ARG A 87 22.58 -8.63 1.21
C ARG A 87 21.22 -8.03 1.57
N TRP A 88 20.22 -8.31 0.75
CA TRP A 88 18.83 -7.91 0.96
C TRP A 88 18.06 -9.01 1.67
N LYS A 89 17.09 -8.64 2.50
CA LYS A 89 16.26 -9.57 3.26
C LYS A 89 15.31 -10.39 2.38
N THR A 90 14.80 -9.76 1.32
CA THR A 90 13.93 -10.37 0.32
C THR A 90 13.95 -9.55 -0.97
N SER A 91 13.49 -10.14 -2.07
CA SER A 91 13.23 -9.43 -3.33
C SER A 91 11.87 -9.83 -3.91
N ARG A 92 11.28 -8.99 -4.75
CA ARG A 92 10.03 -9.26 -5.46
C ARG A 92 10.09 -8.62 -6.84
N ILE A 93 9.60 -9.34 -7.85
CA ILE A 93 9.50 -8.86 -9.23
C ILE A 93 8.06 -8.45 -9.48
N PHE A 94 7.87 -7.30 -10.13
CA PHE A 94 6.56 -6.82 -10.56
C PHE A 94 6.57 -6.53 -12.04
N LYS A 95 5.44 -6.79 -12.71
CA LYS A 95 5.19 -6.18 -14.02
C LYS A 95 4.88 -4.69 -13.82
N VAL A 96 5.25 -3.85 -14.78
CA VAL A 96 4.99 -2.39 -14.70
C VAL A 96 3.51 -2.10 -14.50
N ASP A 97 2.62 -2.75 -15.26
CA ASP A 97 1.18 -2.56 -15.12
C ASP A 97 0.64 -3.08 -13.78
N GLU A 98 1.25 -4.12 -13.23
CA GLU A 98 0.86 -4.67 -11.93
C GLU A 98 1.19 -3.69 -10.81
N ILE A 99 2.43 -3.20 -10.74
CA ILE A 99 2.82 -2.24 -9.70
C ILE A 99 2.04 -0.93 -9.84
N ARG A 100 1.76 -0.47 -11.07
CA ARG A 100 0.93 0.73 -11.29
C ARG A 100 -0.48 0.56 -10.72
N ARG A 101 -1.11 -0.60 -10.93
CA ARG A 101 -2.42 -0.91 -10.34
C ARG A 101 -2.37 -1.00 -8.82
N LEU A 102 -1.37 -1.67 -8.25
CA LEU A 102 -1.19 -1.78 -6.80
C LEU A 102 -0.95 -0.41 -6.14
N LEU A 103 -0.23 0.47 -6.83
CA LEU A 103 -0.01 1.85 -6.39
C LEU A 103 -1.18 2.78 -6.71
N ASN A 104 -2.28 2.25 -7.27
CA ASN A 104 -3.48 2.98 -7.69
C ASN A 104 -3.15 4.23 -8.53
N ILE A 105 -2.23 4.08 -9.49
CA ILE A 105 -1.82 5.15 -10.39
C ILE A 105 -2.82 5.21 -11.55
N PRO A 106 -3.46 6.36 -11.80
CA PRO A 106 -4.33 6.55 -12.96
C PRO A 106 -3.61 6.26 -14.28
N ASP A 107 -4.33 5.67 -15.25
CA ASP A 107 -3.78 5.26 -16.55
C ASP A 107 -3.21 6.44 -17.37
N ASP A 108 -3.71 7.65 -17.12
CA ASP A 108 -3.26 8.88 -17.77
C ASP A 108 -1.97 9.46 -17.15
N LYS A 109 -1.57 9.03 -15.95
CA LYS A 109 -0.39 9.56 -15.23
C LYS A 109 0.87 8.74 -15.48
N TYR A 110 2.01 9.42 -15.52
CA TYR A 110 3.35 8.80 -15.61
C TYR A 110 3.47 7.75 -16.73
N LYS A 111 2.94 8.05 -17.93
CA LYS A 111 2.94 7.13 -19.07
C LYS A 111 4.35 6.75 -19.52
N LEU A 112 5.28 7.70 -19.46
CA LEU A 112 6.69 7.44 -19.73
C LEU A 112 7.33 6.79 -18.51
N MET A 113 8.04 5.69 -18.72
CA MET A 113 8.74 4.95 -17.67
C MET A 113 9.68 5.84 -16.86
N LYS A 114 10.35 6.81 -17.51
CA LYS A 114 11.19 7.81 -16.84
C LYS A 114 10.43 8.58 -15.77
N HIS A 115 9.21 9.06 -16.08
CA HIS A 115 8.41 9.81 -15.13
C HIS A 115 7.89 8.93 -13.98
N PHE A 116 7.51 7.68 -14.28
CA PHE A 116 7.12 6.72 -13.25
C PHE A 116 8.29 6.49 -12.28
N ARG A 117 9.48 6.24 -12.81
CA ARG A 117 10.70 6.04 -12.03
C ARG A 117 11.01 7.26 -11.12
N GLU A 118 11.13 8.44 -11.71
CA GLU A 118 11.54 9.65 -10.97
C GLU A 118 10.48 10.11 -9.96
N SER A 119 9.20 10.05 -10.33
CA SER A 119 8.12 10.61 -9.50
C SER A 119 7.57 9.64 -8.46
N VAL A 120 7.76 8.33 -8.68
CA VAL A 120 7.17 7.27 -7.84
C VAL A 120 8.27 6.49 -7.14
N LEU A 121 9.14 5.81 -7.89
CA LEU A 121 10.11 4.87 -7.33
C LEU A 121 11.26 5.59 -6.61
N ASP A 122 11.91 6.55 -7.26
CA ASP A 122 13.05 7.28 -6.70
C ASP A 122 12.64 8.13 -5.49
N LYS A 123 11.47 8.78 -5.62
CA LYS A 123 10.88 9.56 -4.53
C LYS A 123 10.56 8.67 -3.32
N ALA A 124 9.99 7.49 -3.54
CA ALA A 124 9.71 6.55 -2.46
C ALA A 124 10.98 5.98 -1.85
N LYS A 125 11.98 5.63 -2.68
CA LYS A 125 13.29 5.13 -2.21
C LYS A 125 13.92 6.10 -1.23
N LYS A 126 14.06 7.37 -1.64
CA LYS A 126 14.62 8.43 -0.81
C LYS A 126 13.80 8.66 0.47
N GLU A 127 12.48 8.75 0.34
CA GLU A 127 11.63 9.07 1.50
C GLU A 127 11.59 7.93 2.53
N LEU A 128 11.59 6.67 2.08
CA LEU A 128 11.61 5.51 2.99
C LEU A 128 12.94 5.42 3.75
N GLU A 129 14.06 5.64 3.05
CA GLU A 129 15.39 5.65 3.65
C GLU A 129 15.54 6.74 4.71
N GLU A 130 14.96 7.93 4.48
CA GLU A 130 15.03 9.04 5.42
C GLU A 130 14.11 8.89 6.65
N LYS A 131 12.97 8.19 6.51
CA LYS A 131 11.86 8.32 7.47
C LYS A 131 11.33 7.03 8.08
N THR A 132 11.75 5.87 7.58
CA THR A 132 11.17 4.58 7.96
C THR A 132 12.20 3.57 8.46
N ASP A 133 11.74 2.37 8.81
CA ASP A 133 12.58 1.26 9.30
C ASP A 133 13.17 0.40 8.17
N ILE A 134 12.88 0.73 6.90
CA ILE A 134 13.32 -0.07 5.76
C ILE A 134 13.97 0.80 4.69
N ILE A 135 14.91 0.19 3.98
CA ILE A 135 15.47 0.70 2.73
C ILE A 135 15.17 -0.32 1.65
N PHE A 136 15.08 0.14 0.40
CA PHE A 136 14.95 -0.74 -0.74
C PHE A 136 15.74 -0.21 -1.93
N ASP A 137 16.02 -1.11 -2.86
CA ASP A 137 16.53 -0.76 -4.17
C ASP A 137 15.73 -1.49 -5.24
N TYR A 138 15.87 -1.07 -6.49
CA TYR A 138 15.18 -1.70 -7.62
C TYR A 138 16.04 -1.62 -8.89
N GLU A 139 15.82 -2.59 -9.76
CA GLU A 139 16.40 -2.61 -11.10
C GLU A 139 15.26 -2.68 -12.12
N SER A 140 15.43 -2.00 -13.25
CA SER A 140 14.56 -2.13 -14.42
C SER A 140 15.41 -2.52 -15.62
N PRO A 141 14.90 -3.36 -16.54
CA PRO A 141 15.55 -3.62 -17.82
C PRO A 141 15.80 -2.33 -18.63
#